data_AF-A0A9X7RHI8-F1
#
_entry.id   AF-A0A9X7RHI8-F1
#
_cell.length_a   1.000
_cell.length_b   1.000
_cell.length_c   1.000
_cell.angle_alpha   90.00
_cell.angle_beta   90.00
_cell.angle_gamma   90.00
#
_symmetry.space_group_name_H-M   'P 1'
#
loop_
_entity.id
_entity.type
_entity.pdbx_description
1 polymer ?
#
loop_
_entity_poly.entity_id
_entity_poly.type
_entity_poly.pdbx_seq_one_letter_code
_entity_poly.pdbx_strand_id
1 'polypeptide(L)'
;MSESNVESCILDGCDKPRMYASGMCGMHHMRVKRNGDPNKLRGTPRGQQLKFFNEVLLKCDLEECLAWPYSRDKNGYGKIWINGGKKLVHRAVCASVHGEPPTADHHAAHSCGNGKHGCCNPKHLQWKTPSENEQDKIDHGTSNRGERCASSKLTAGDVIWIRSHKGTPTREIAKKFGVSVRTVQDAASGKTWSWLDSAKAA
;
A
#
# COMPACT_ATOMS: atom_id res chain seq x y z
N MET A 1 12.26 60.72 9.61
CA MET A 1 11.58 59.42 9.69
C MET A 1 12.58 58.41 9.17
N SER A 2 13.27 57.69 10.06
CA SER A 2 14.34 56.76 9.68
C SER A 2 13.71 55.48 9.11
N GLU A 3 13.80 55.30 7.80
CA GLU A 3 13.57 54.01 7.17
C GLU A 3 14.60 53.04 7.73
N SER A 4 14.16 52.21 8.68
CA SER A 4 14.92 51.06 9.13
C SER A 4 15.15 50.15 7.93
N ASN A 5 16.35 50.18 7.37
CA ASN A 5 16.79 49.27 6.32
C ASN A 5 16.90 47.87 6.96
N VAL A 6 15.80 47.13 6.98
CA VAL A 6 15.78 45.76 7.49
C VAL A 6 16.47 44.89 6.44
N GLU A 7 17.76 44.65 6.63
CA GLU A 7 18.54 43.77 5.77
C GLU A 7 17.81 42.43 5.58
N SER A 8 17.73 41.94 4.35
CA SER A 8 17.12 40.65 4.02
C SER A 8 18.02 39.48 4.41
N CYS A 9 17.44 38.29 4.42
CA CYS A 9 18.15 37.05 4.70
C CYS A 9 19.29 36.82 3.69
N ILE A 10 20.45 36.35 4.17
CA ILE A 10 21.63 35.99 3.36
C ILE A 10 21.40 34.81 2.37
N LEU A 11 20.22 34.19 2.39
CA LEU A 11 19.91 33.04 1.54
C LEU A 11 19.30 33.54 0.25
N ASP A 12 19.88 33.14 -0.87
CA ASP A 12 19.43 33.53 -2.20
C ASP A 12 17.95 33.15 -2.42
N GLY A 13 17.18 34.06 -3.00
CA GLY A 13 15.73 33.94 -3.17
C GLY A 13 14.89 34.03 -1.88
N CYS A 14 15.41 34.59 -0.79
CA CYS A 14 14.67 34.76 0.46
C CYS A 14 14.53 36.23 0.90
N ASP A 15 13.35 36.81 0.65
CA ASP A 15 13.06 38.21 0.99
C ASP A 15 12.65 38.43 2.46
N LYS A 16 12.82 37.42 3.32
CA LYS A 16 12.48 37.52 4.74
C LYS A 16 13.51 38.39 5.47
N PRO A 17 13.08 39.18 6.47
CA PRO A 17 14.00 40.01 7.23
C PRO A 17 15.06 39.16 7.95
N ARG A 18 16.29 39.65 7.98
CA ARG A 18 17.37 39.14 8.82
C ARG A 18 16.96 39.27 10.28
N MET A 19 17.03 38.16 11.03
CA MET A 19 16.62 38.13 12.45
C MET A 19 17.77 37.74 13.39
N TYR A 20 18.86 37.18 12.86
CA TYR A 20 19.97 36.66 13.65
C TYR A 20 21.31 37.25 13.18
N ALA A 21 22.27 37.34 14.10
CA ALA A 21 23.64 37.81 13.81
C ALA A 21 24.29 37.03 12.66
N SER A 22 23.94 35.75 12.49
CA SER A 22 24.33 34.86 11.39
C SER A 22 23.89 35.28 9.97
N GLY A 23 23.23 36.44 9.80
CA GLY A 23 22.74 36.90 8.49
C GLY A 23 21.43 36.24 8.02
N MET A 24 20.90 35.29 8.79
CA MET A 24 19.72 34.51 8.42
C MET A 24 18.42 35.09 9.00
N CYS A 25 17.31 34.89 8.28
CA CYS A 25 15.98 34.99 8.87
C CYS A 25 15.78 33.88 9.90
N GLY A 26 14.79 34.03 10.80
CA GLY A 26 14.58 33.05 11.86
C GLY A 26 14.24 31.65 11.38
N MET A 27 13.59 31.54 10.22
CA MET A 27 13.29 30.24 9.62
C MET A 27 14.56 29.51 9.14
N HIS A 28 15.49 30.19 8.46
CA HIS A 28 16.75 29.60 8.02
C HIS A 28 17.69 29.30 9.18
N HIS A 29 17.79 30.22 10.16
CA HIS A 29 18.59 29.99 11.37
C HIS A 29 18.11 28.73 12.13
N MET A 30 16.78 28.55 12.27
CA MET A 30 16.21 27.36 12.92
C MET A 30 16.42 26.08 12.12
N ARG A 31 16.51 26.13 10.79
CA ARG A 31 16.83 24.96 9.95
C ARG A 31 18.27 24.52 10.14
N VAL A 32 19.21 25.48 10.17
CA VAL A 32 20.62 25.20 10.49
C VAL A 32 20.75 24.57 11.87
N LYS A 33 20.12 25.15 12.89
CA LYS A 33 20.16 24.62 14.26
C LYS A 33 19.65 23.18 14.38
N ARG A 34 18.67 22.80 13.54
CA ARG A 34 18.05 21.47 13.60
C ARG A 34 18.76 20.42 12.75
N ASN A 35 19.18 20.80 11.55
CA ASN A 35 19.58 19.85 10.50
C ASN A 35 20.92 20.18 9.83
N GLY A 36 21.59 21.27 10.21
CA GLY A 36 22.87 21.71 9.65
C GLY A 36 22.80 22.43 8.30
N ASP A 37 21.64 22.50 7.64
CA ASP A 37 21.48 23.06 6.29
C ASP A 37 20.28 24.03 6.24
N PRO A 38 20.49 25.31 5.85
CA PRO A 38 19.42 26.31 5.75
C PRO A 38 18.41 26.04 4.62
N ASN A 39 18.83 25.35 3.56
CA ASN A 39 18.00 25.02 2.40
C ASN A 39 17.25 23.69 2.57
N LYS A 40 17.62 22.89 3.57
CA LYS A 40 16.98 21.60 3.83
C LYS A 40 15.52 21.77 4.25
N LEU A 41 14.62 21.56 3.30
CA LEU A 41 13.19 21.51 3.53
C LEU A 41 12.82 20.27 4.33
N ARG A 42 11.87 20.43 5.28
CA ARG A 42 11.27 19.30 5.97
C ARG A 42 10.04 18.85 5.18
N GLY A 43 10.10 17.66 4.61
CA GLY A 43 8.99 17.06 3.88
C GLY A 43 8.77 17.68 2.50
N THR A 44 7.77 17.17 1.80
CA THR A 44 7.41 17.60 0.45
C THR A 44 6.91 19.05 0.46
N PRO A 45 7.49 19.95 -0.36
CA PRO A 45 6.97 21.30 -0.59
C PRO A 45 5.45 21.32 -0.81
N ARG A 46 4.79 22.37 -0.30
CA ARG A 46 3.34 22.54 -0.45
C ARG A 46 2.98 22.54 -1.94
N GLY A 47 1.96 21.76 -2.29
CA GLY A 47 1.46 21.66 -3.67
C GLY A 47 2.25 20.71 -4.58
N GLN A 48 3.47 20.29 -4.22
CA GLN A 48 4.27 19.43 -5.11
C GLN A 48 3.63 18.06 -5.35
N GLN A 49 2.99 17.48 -4.33
CA GLN A 49 2.23 16.23 -4.48
C GLN A 49 1.09 16.37 -5.49
N LEU A 50 0.35 17.49 -5.43
CA LEU A 50 -0.78 17.76 -6.31
C LEU A 50 -0.31 18.09 -7.73
N LYS A 51 0.83 18.79 -7.86
CA LYS A 51 1.49 19.05 -9.14
C LYS A 51 1.87 17.73 -9.82
N PHE A 52 2.56 16.83 -9.11
CA PHE A 52 2.90 15.52 -9.64
C PHE A 52 1.65 14.69 -9.99
N PHE A 53 0.63 14.72 -9.14
CA PHE A 53 -0.64 14.04 -9.39
C PHE A 53 -1.29 14.50 -10.70
N ASN A 54 -1.44 15.81 -10.91
CA ASN A 54 -2.13 16.35 -12.08
C ASN A 54 -1.29 16.32 -13.36
N GLU A 55 0.01 16.62 -13.27
CA GLU A 55 0.86 16.83 -14.44
C GLU A 55 1.58 15.56 -14.91
N VAL A 56 1.83 14.62 -14.00
CA VAL A 56 2.55 13.37 -14.30
C VAL A 56 1.61 12.18 -14.18
N LEU A 57 0.95 12.03 -13.03
CA LEU A 57 0.24 10.79 -12.71
C LEU A 57 -0.99 10.58 -13.57
N LEU A 58 -1.88 11.58 -13.66
CA LEU A 58 -3.10 11.50 -14.48
C LEU A 58 -2.82 11.48 -15.99
N LYS A 59 -1.59 11.78 -16.40
CA LYS A 59 -1.13 11.77 -17.80
C LYS A 59 -0.15 10.62 -18.08
N CYS A 60 0.04 9.72 -17.12
CA CYS A 60 0.98 8.61 -17.24
C CYS A 60 0.45 7.59 -18.24
N ASP A 61 1.23 7.33 -19.29
CA ASP A 61 0.91 6.34 -20.33
C ASP A 61 1.80 5.08 -20.25
N LEU A 62 2.59 4.93 -19.19
CA LEU A 62 3.44 3.77 -18.98
C LEU A 62 2.60 2.50 -18.80
N GLU A 63 3.07 1.38 -19.35
CA GLU A 63 2.55 0.05 -19.02
C GLU A 63 3.13 -0.49 -17.71
N GLU A 64 4.29 0.04 -17.29
CA GLU A 64 5.02 -0.40 -16.11
C GLU A 64 4.53 0.25 -14.82
N CYS A 65 4.87 -0.32 -13.66
CA CYS A 65 4.50 0.28 -12.38
C CYS A 65 5.17 1.64 -12.18
N LEU A 66 4.37 2.65 -11.82
CA LEU A 66 4.87 3.97 -11.40
C LEU A 66 4.79 4.08 -9.88
N ALA A 67 5.94 4.19 -9.22
CA ALA A 67 6.00 4.32 -7.77
C ALA A 67 5.66 5.75 -7.30
N TRP A 68 4.83 5.86 -6.26
CA TRP A 68 4.55 7.13 -5.60
C TRP A 68 5.81 7.69 -4.91
N PRO A 69 6.33 8.87 -5.30
CA PRO A 69 7.62 9.36 -4.82
C PRO A 69 7.55 10.04 -3.45
N TYR A 70 6.36 10.15 -2.85
CA TYR A 70 6.15 10.86 -1.59
C TYR A 70 5.71 9.91 -0.46
N SER A 71 5.18 10.49 0.64
CA SER A 71 4.84 9.72 1.83
C SER A 71 3.88 8.56 1.53
N ARG A 72 4.21 7.40 2.08
CA ARG A 72 3.37 6.19 2.10
C ARG A 72 2.84 5.93 3.52
N ASP A 73 1.82 5.10 3.64
CA ASP A 73 1.34 4.60 4.93
C ASP A 73 2.16 3.38 5.40
N LYS A 74 1.80 2.82 6.55
CA LYS A 74 2.46 1.64 7.13
C LYS A 74 2.32 0.38 6.27
N ASN A 75 1.34 0.35 5.37
CA ASN A 75 1.06 -0.75 4.45
C ASN A 75 1.69 -0.52 3.07
N GLY A 76 2.42 0.60 2.89
CA GLY A 76 3.12 0.95 1.65
C GLY A 76 2.29 1.73 0.63
N TYR A 77 1.04 2.10 0.94
CA TYR A 77 0.20 2.87 0.01
C TYR A 77 0.52 4.35 0.04
N GLY A 78 0.62 4.97 -1.15
CA GLY A 78 0.82 6.41 -1.29
C GLY A 78 -0.32 7.23 -0.67
N LYS A 79 0.04 8.34 -0.02
CA LYS A 79 -0.90 9.31 0.56
C LYS A 79 -0.74 10.69 -0.08
N ILE A 80 -1.86 11.34 -0.34
CA ILE A 80 -1.93 12.69 -0.90
C ILE A 80 -2.97 13.53 -0.15
N TRP A 81 -2.78 14.85 -0.10
CA TRP A 81 -3.77 15.80 0.40
C TRP A 81 -4.50 16.47 -0.76
N ILE A 82 -5.82 16.26 -0.87
CA ILE A 82 -6.67 16.82 -1.94
C ILE A 82 -7.97 17.33 -1.30
N ASN A 83 -8.46 18.50 -1.72
CA ASN A 83 -9.73 19.09 -1.28
C ASN A 83 -9.92 19.13 0.24
N GLY A 84 -8.87 19.54 0.97
CA GLY A 84 -8.93 19.68 2.44
C GLY A 84 -8.81 18.36 3.21
N GLY A 85 -8.65 17.21 2.53
CA GLY A 85 -8.57 15.90 3.18
C GLY A 85 -7.39 15.05 2.70
N LYS A 86 -6.93 14.14 3.57
CA LYS A 86 -5.95 13.12 3.24
C LYS A 86 -6.65 11.95 2.53
N LYS A 87 -6.16 11.57 1.36
CA LYS A 87 -6.65 10.44 0.56
C LYS A 87 -5.52 9.46 0.24
N LEU A 88 -5.91 8.21 -0.03
CA LEU A 88 -5.01 7.22 -0.64
C LEU A 88 -4.87 7.54 -2.12
N VAL A 89 -3.63 7.54 -2.62
CA VAL A 89 -3.31 7.95 -4.00
C VAL A 89 -4.04 7.06 -5.00
N HIS A 90 -3.99 5.73 -4.84
CA HIS A 90 -4.63 4.80 -5.77
C HIS A 90 -6.15 5.03 -5.89
N ARG A 91 -6.85 5.32 -4.77
CA ARG A 91 -8.28 5.66 -4.81
C ARG A 91 -8.52 7.00 -5.51
N ALA A 92 -7.66 8.01 -5.25
CA ALA A 92 -7.78 9.31 -5.90
C ALA A 92 -7.56 9.21 -7.42
N VAL A 93 -6.55 8.46 -7.87
CA VAL A 93 -6.31 8.21 -9.30
C VAL A 93 -7.48 7.45 -9.93
N CYS A 94 -7.92 6.36 -9.31
CA CYS A 94 -9.04 5.57 -9.83
C CYS A 94 -10.31 6.42 -9.96
N ALA A 95 -10.58 7.29 -8.98
CA ALA A 95 -11.69 8.24 -9.06
C ALA A 95 -11.54 9.25 -10.21
N SER A 96 -10.33 9.77 -10.44
CA SER A 96 -10.06 10.73 -11.52
C SER A 96 -10.14 10.11 -12.92
N VAL A 97 -9.86 8.81 -13.06
CA VAL A 97 -9.74 8.13 -14.36
C VAL A 97 -11.02 7.36 -14.71
N HIS A 98 -11.66 6.73 -13.73
CA HIS A 98 -12.83 5.87 -13.91
C HIS A 98 -14.12 6.42 -13.30
N GLY A 99 -14.06 7.64 -12.72
CA GLY A 99 -15.16 8.21 -11.95
C GLY A 99 -15.24 7.65 -10.53
N GLU A 100 -16.18 8.17 -9.74
CA GLU A 100 -16.41 7.72 -8.36
C GLU A 100 -16.72 6.22 -8.28
N PRO A 101 -16.37 5.53 -7.17
CA PRO A 101 -16.62 4.11 -7.04
C PRO A 101 -18.13 3.80 -7.16
N PRO A 102 -18.53 2.71 -7.85
CA PRO A 102 -19.94 2.36 -8.01
C PRO A 102 -20.68 2.18 -6.67
N THR A 103 -19.99 1.70 -5.63
CA THR A 103 -20.50 1.63 -4.26
C THR A 103 -19.40 1.96 -3.25
N ALA A 104 -19.78 2.27 -2.00
CA ALA A 104 -18.83 2.56 -0.92
C ALA A 104 -17.84 1.42 -0.65
N ASP A 105 -18.25 0.17 -0.93
CA ASP A 105 -17.45 -1.04 -0.69
C ASP A 105 -16.46 -1.34 -1.83
N HIS A 106 -16.50 -0.62 -2.95
CA HIS A 106 -15.54 -0.83 -4.02
C HIS A 106 -14.13 -0.41 -3.60
N HIS A 107 -13.18 -1.28 -3.92
CA HIS A 107 -11.76 -1.08 -3.74
C HIS A 107 -11.15 -0.62 -5.06
N ALA A 108 -10.21 0.32 -5.00
CA ALA A 108 -9.35 0.60 -6.14
C ALA A 108 -8.23 -0.45 -6.13
N ALA A 109 -8.41 -1.50 -6.93
CA ALA A 109 -7.57 -2.68 -6.98
C ALA A 109 -6.41 -2.50 -7.96
N HIS A 110 -5.26 -3.09 -7.62
CA HIS A 110 -4.07 -3.07 -8.46
C HIS A 110 -3.97 -4.35 -9.30
N SER A 111 -4.16 -4.25 -10.62
CA SER A 111 -3.97 -5.38 -11.54
C SER A 111 -2.52 -5.86 -11.62
N CYS A 112 -1.56 -5.02 -11.23
CA CYS A 112 -0.14 -5.38 -11.19
C CYS A 112 0.30 -6.07 -9.89
N GLY A 113 -0.58 -6.20 -8.88
CA GLY A 113 -0.22 -6.76 -7.56
C GLY A 113 0.76 -5.90 -6.72
N ASN A 114 1.26 -4.78 -7.27
CA ASN A 114 2.33 -3.96 -6.68
C ASN A 114 1.81 -2.76 -5.87
N GLY A 115 0.55 -2.77 -5.44
CA GLY A 115 -0.04 -1.69 -4.64
C GLY A 115 0.72 -1.40 -3.34
N LYS A 116 1.17 -2.45 -2.63
CA LYS A 116 1.99 -2.34 -1.41
C LYS A 116 3.37 -1.75 -1.63
N HIS A 117 3.86 -1.75 -2.87
CA HIS A 117 5.13 -1.10 -3.23
C HIS A 117 4.94 0.37 -3.61
N GLY A 118 3.70 0.86 -3.59
CA GLY A 118 3.34 2.23 -3.87
C GLY A 118 3.01 2.50 -5.34
N CYS A 119 2.64 1.47 -6.12
CA CYS A 119 2.19 1.68 -7.49
C CYS A 119 0.98 2.64 -7.52
N CYS A 120 1.06 3.66 -8.37
CA CYS A 120 0.01 4.63 -8.59
C CYS A 120 -0.36 4.81 -10.07
N ASN A 121 0.18 3.99 -10.97
CA ASN A 121 -0.12 4.06 -12.39
C ASN A 121 -1.64 3.91 -12.66
N PRO A 122 -2.30 4.87 -13.34
CA PRO A 122 -3.69 4.78 -13.75
C PRO A 122 -4.07 3.48 -14.45
N LYS A 123 -3.25 2.98 -15.39
CA LYS A 123 -3.52 1.75 -16.15
C LYS A 123 -3.56 0.48 -15.30
N HIS A 124 -3.03 0.56 -14.07
CA HIS A 124 -3.02 -0.57 -13.13
C HIS A 124 -4.14 -0.51 -12.11
N LEU A 125 -5.03 0.49 -12.18
CA LEU A 125 -6.06 0.75 -11.19
C LEU A 125 -7.44 0.55 -11.79
N GLN A 126 -8.31 -0.12 -11.05
CA GLN A 126 -9.72 -0.29 -11.42
C GLN A 126 -10.58 -0.48 -10.18
N TRP A 127 -11.86 -0.09 -10.28
CA TRP A 127 -12.82 -0.40 -9.23
C TRP A 127 -13.17 -1.88 -9.26
N LYS A 128 -13.02 -2.54 -8.11
CA LYS A 128 -13.41 -3.92 -7.90
C LYS A 128 -14.21 -4.06 -6.63
N THR A 129 -15.12 -5.02 -6.64
CA THR A 129 -15.76 -5.52 -5.43
C THR A 129 -14.72 -6.17 -4.51
N PRO A 130 -15.01 -6.27 -3.20
CA PRO A 130 -14.12 -6.98 -2.27
C PRO A 130 -13.83 -8.42 -2.70
N SER A 131 -14.82 -9.12 -3.27
CA SER A 131 -14.67 -10.49 -3.78
C SER A 131 -13.74 -10.58 -4.98
N GLU A 132 -13.86 -9.68 -5.96
CA GLU A 132 -12.96 -9.67 -7.12
C GLU A 132 -11.52 -9.33 -6.72
N ASN A 133 -11.34 -8.37 -5.80
CA ASN A 133 -10.00 -8.02 -5.31
C ASN A 133 -9.39 -9.14 -4.44
N GLU A 134 -10.18 -10.00 -3.80
CA GLU A 134 -9.67 -11.20 -3.12
C GLU A 134 -9.25 -12.27 -4.13
N GLN A 135 -9.99 -12.42 -5.23
CA GLN A 135 -9.62 -13.31 -6.34
C GLN A 135 -8.27 -12.88 -6.95
N ASP A 136 -8.03 -11.58 -7.13
CA ASP A 136 -6.74 -11.06 -7.60
C ASP A 136 -5.58 -11.49 -6.68
N LYS A 137 -5.79 -11.58 -5.36
CA LYS A 137 -4.73 -12.07 -4.44
C LYS A 137 -4.41 -13.53 -4.68
N ILE A 138 -5.40 -14.33 -5.06
CA ILE A 138 -5.22 -15.74 -5.41
C ILE A 138 -4.41 -15.83 -6.71
N ASP A 139 -4.83 -15.08 -7.73
CA ASP A 139 -4.22 -15.11 -9.06
C ASP A 139 -2.79 -14.56 -9.05
N HIS A 140 -2.53 -13.50 -8.29
CA HIS A 140 -1.18 -12.97 -8.06
C HIS A 140 -0.32 -13.83 -7.13
N GLY A 141 -0.84 -14.94 -6.60
CA GLY A 141 -0.09 -15.79 -5.67
C GLY A 141 0.34 -15.04 -4.42
N THR A 142 -0.48 -14.12 -3.91
CA THR A 142 -0.22 -13.35 -2.67
C THR A 142 -1.20 -13.70 -1.54
N SER A 143 -2.18 -14.57 -1.80
CA SER A 143 -3.06 -15.11 -0.77
C SER A 143 -2.26 -15.89 0.28
N ASN A 144 -2.58 -15.66 1.55
CA ASN A 144 -1.98 -16.34 2.70
C ASN A 144 -2.72 -17.65 3.06
N ARG A 145 -3.43 -18.25 2.10
CA ARG A 145 -4.16 -19.51 2.33
C ARG A 145 -3.22 -20.71 2.43
N GLY A 146 -3.68 -21.77 3.10
CA GLY A 146 -2.94 -23.03 3.22
C GLY A 146 -1.65 -22.88 4.03
N GLU A 147 -0.56 -23.46 3.53
CA GLU A 147 0.75 -23.48 4.20
C GLU A 147 1.40 -22.09 4.34
N ARG A 148 0.95 -21.09 3.57
CA ARG A 148 1.39 -19.70 3.70
C ARG A 148 0.74 -18.98 4.88
N CYS A 149 -0.32 -19.55 5.45
CA CYS A 149 -0.89 -19.06 6.69
C CYS A 149 0.06 -19.41 7.83
N ALA A 150 0.56 -18.40 8.55
CA ALA A 150 1.54 -18.59 9.62
C ALA A 150 1.05 -19.52 10.75
N SER A 151 -0.26 -19.66 10.93
CA SER A 151 -0.86 -20.57 11.93
C SER A 151 -1.23 -21.95 11.37
N SER A 152 -0.98 -22.21 10.07
CA SER A 152 -1.26 -23.52 9.49
C SER A 152 -0.28 -24.56 10.02
N LYS A 153 -0.83 -25.68 10.50
CA LYS A 153 -0.07 -26.87 10.90
C LYS A 153 -0.07 -27.98 9.85
N LEU A 154 -0.84 -27.80 8.77
CA LEU A 154 -0.96 -28.75 7.68
C LEU A 154 -0.39 -28.13 6.40
N THR A 155 0.22 -28.97 5.58
CA THR A 155 0.65 -28.67 4.21
C THR A 155 -0.39 -29.17 3.20
N ALA A 156 -0.24 -28.78 1.93
CA ALA A 156 -1.09 -29.33 0.87
C ALA A 156 -0.97 -30.87 0.79
N GLY A 157 0.26 -31.38 0.95
CA GLY A 157 0.54 -32.83 0.98
C GLY A 157 -0.15 -33.54 2.13
N ASP A 158 -0.14 -32.96 3.32
CA ASP A 158 -0.83 -33.54 4.49
C ASP A 158 -2.33 -33.63 4.26
N VAL A 159 -2.93 -32.60 3.66
CA VAL A 159 -4.37 -32.61 3.36
C VAL A 159 -4.73 -33.64 2.30
N ILE A 160 -3.90 -33.78 1.25
CA ILE A 160 -4.07 -34.82 0.24
C ILE A 160 -4.00 -36.21 0.89
N TRP A 161 -3.03 -36.41 1.79
CA TRP A 161 -2.89 -37.66 2.55
C TRP A 161 -4.11 -37.90 3.45
N ILE A 162 -4.57 -36.89 4.20
CA ILE A 162 -5.76 -36.97 5.05
C ILE A 162 -6.98 -37.41 4.22
N ARG A 163 -7.18 -36.82 3.04
CA ARG A 163 -8.31 -37.14 2.15
C ARG A 163 -8.24 -38.55 1.57
N SER A 164 -7.05 -39.13 1.40
CA SER A 164 -6.88 -40.50 0.92
C SER A 164 -7.03 -41.56 2.02
N HIS A 165 -6.93 -41.19 3.30
CA HIS A 165 -6.94 -42.11 4.45
C HIS A 165 -8.32 -42.17 5.14
N LYS A 166 -9.40 -42.35 4.37
CA LYS A 166 -10.79 -42.33 4.87
C LYS A 166 -11.13 -43.45 5.87
N GLY A 167 -10.33 -44.52 5.92
CA GLY A 167 -10.51 -45.64 6.85
C GLY A 167 -9.81 -45.47 8.21
N THR A 168 -8.95 -44.47 8.37
CA THR A 168 -8.23 -44.25 9.62
C THR A 168 -9.06 -43.37 10.56
N PRO A 169 -9.20 -43.73 11.86
CA PRO A 169 -9.91 -42.89 12.82
C PRO A 169 -9.33 -41.48 12.86
N THR A 170 -10.19 -40.46 12.72
CA THR A 170 -9.78 -39.06 12.66
C THR A 170 -8.94 -38.62 13.87
N ARG A 171 -9.16 -39.23 15.04
CA ARG A 171 -8.39 -38.97 16.26
C ARG A 171 -6.92 -39.40 16.14
N GLU A 172 -6.64 -40.49 15.44
CA GLU A 172 -5.27 -40.94 15.18
C GLU A 172 -4.56 -40.03 14.20
N ILE A 173 -5.27 -39.63 13.13
CA ILE A 173 -4.77 -38.65 12.16
C ILE A 173 -4.46 -37.32 12.85
N ALA A 174 -5.35 -36.84 13.73
CA ALA A 174 -5.17 -35.61 14.48
C ALA A 174 -3.93 -35.68 15.39
N LYS A 175 -3.74 -36.81 16.08
CA LYS A 175 -2.54 -37.06 16.90
C LYS A 175 -1.26 -37.05 16.05
N LYS A 176 -1.29 -37.68 14.87
CA LYS A 176 -0.15 -37.74 13.94
C LYS A 176 0.32 -36.34 13.52
N PHE A 177 -0.61 -35.45 13.20
CA PHE A 177 -0.27 -34.10 12.73
C PHE A 177 -0.26 -33.02 13.82
N GLY A 178 -0.51 -33.38 15.09
CA GLY A 178 -0.53 -32.41 16.19
C GLY A 178 -1.60 -31.33 16.05
N VAL A 179 -2.74 -31.68 15.43
CA VAL A 179 -3.89 -30.79 15.18
C VAL A 179 -5.12 -31.27 15.93
N SER A 180 -6.17 -30.44 15.96
CA SER A 180 -7.45 -30.84 16.51
C SER A 180 -8.15 -31.85 15.59
N VAL A 181 -9.01 -32.71 16.16
CA VAL A 181 -9.88 -33.60 15.38
C VAL A 181 -10.71 -32.81 14.37
N ARG A 182 -11.20 -31.62 14.77
CA ARG A 182 -12.00 -30.76 13.89
C ARG A 182 -11.20 -30.29 12.68
N THR A 183 -9.93 -29.94 12.86
CA THR A 183 -9.03 -29.55 11.75
C THR A 183 -8.94 -30.65 10.71
N VAL A 184 -8.81 -31.91 11.14
CA VAL A 184 -8.78 -33.06 10.22
C VAL A 184 -10.12 -33.25 9.51
N GLN A 185 -11.25 -33.16 10.24
CA GLN A 185 -12.59 -33.28 9.63
C GLN A 185 -12.83 -32.20 8.56
N ASP A 186 -12.50 -30.95 8.87
CA ASP A 186 -12.68 -29.82 7.97
C ASP A 186 -11.74 -29.92 6.75
N ALA A 187 -10.53 -30.47 6.89
CA ALA A 187 -9.63 -30.74 5.77
C ALA A 187 -10.09 -31.92 4.91
N ALA A 188 -10.55 -33.01 5.54
CA ALA A 188 -11.01 -34.22 4.88
C ALA A 188 -12.30 -34.01 4.08
N SER A 189 -13.22 -33.19 4.60
CA SER A 189 -14.49 -32.84 3.96
C SER A 189 -14.37 -31.77 2.87
N GLY A 190 -13.19 -31.17 2.68
CA GLY A 190 -12.99 -30.08 1.74
C GLY A 190 -13.51 -28.71 2.20
N LYS A 191 -14.08 -28.61 3.41
CA LYS A 191 -14.51 -27.33 3.99
C LYS A 191 -13.34 -26.34 4.12
N THR A 192 -12.17 -26.86 4.48
CA THR A 192 -10.88 -26.15 4.37
C THR A 192 -10.07 -26.79 3.25
N TRP A 193 -9.16 -26.01 2.65
CA TRP A 193 -8.36 -26.46 1.51
C TRP A 193 -9.19 -26.89 0.29
N SER A 194 -10.38 -26.32 0.11
CA SER A 194 -11.29 -26.64 -1.01
C SER A 194 -10.65 -26.45 -2.39
N TRP A 195 -9.72 -25.51 -2.52
CA TRP A 195 -9.01 -25.24 -3.77
C TRP A 195 -8.11 -26.40 -4.24
N LEU A 196 -7.77 -27.36 -3.36
CA LEU A 196 -7.01 -28.55 -3.76
C LEU A 196 -7.86 -29.55 -4.58
N ASP A 197 -9.18 -29.45 -4.52
CA ASP A 197 -10.06 -30.34 -5.30
C ASP A 197 -10.16 -29.90 -6.76
N SER A 198 -10.06 -28.59 -7.02
CA SER A 198 -10.04 -28.02 -8.37
C SER A 198 -8.72 -28.25 -9.12
N ALA A 199 -7.61 -28.45 -8.40
CA ALA A 199 -6.29 -28.69 -8.99
C ALA A 199 -6.11 -30.11 -9.57
N LYS A 200 -7.08 -31.02 -9.39
CA LYS A 200 -7.09 -32.37 -9.98
C LYS A 200 -7.76 -32.46 -11.35
N ALA A 201 -8.30 -31.36 -11.87
CA ALA A 201 -9.04 -31.32 -13.14
C ALA A 201 -8.24 -30.68 -14.30
N ALA A 202 -6.93 -30.54 -14.14
CA ALA A 202 -6.01 -30.04 -15.18
C ALA A 202 -4.95 -31.10 -15.50
#